data_AF-A0A651HAI9-F1
#
_entry.id   AF-A0A651HAI9-F1
#
_cell.length_a   1.000
_cell.length_b   1.000
_cell.length_c   1.000
_cell.angle_alpha   90.00
_cell.angle_beta   90.00
_cell.angle_gamma   90.00
#
_symmetry.space_group_name_H-M   'P 1'
#
loop_
_entity.id
_entity.type
_entity.pdbx_description
1 polymer ?
#
loop_
_entity_poly.entity_id
_entity_poly.type
_entity_poly.pdbx_seq_one_letter_code
_entity_poly.pdbx_strand_id
1 'polypeptide(L)' 'MWPGREPVQRRLARAAAELEPRLWVVTDGPRPVWYAVRGDRPRSHRPPSTEEVSPTGSGDVFLAGL' A
#
# COMPACT_ATOMS: atom_id res chain seq x y z
N MET A 1 15.70 -7.92 -26.66
CA MET A 1 16.05 -6.85 -25.70
C MET A 1 15.03 -6.93 -24.56
N TRP A 2 15.43 -7.33 -23.35
CA TRP A 2 14.51 -7.50 -22.22
C TRP A 2 14.01 -6.12 -21.76
N PRO A 3 12.69 -5.87 -21.63
CA PRO A 3 12.16 -4.60 -21.15
C PRO A 3 12.33 -4.53 -19.62
N GLY A 4 13.57 -4.36 -19.14
CA GLY A 4 13.92 -4.56 -17.73
C GLY A 4 14.68 -3.42 -17.06
N ARG A 5 14.89 -2.27 -17.73
CA ARG A 5 15.82 -1.23 -17.23
C ARG A 5 15.20 0.03 -16.63
N GLU A 6 13.88 0.15 -16.56
CA GLU A 6 13.27 1.33 -15.95
C GLU A 6 13.27 1.27 -14.41
N PRO A 7 13.81 2.29 -13.71
CA PRO A 7 13.76 2.36 -12.25
C PRO A 7 12.33 2.21 -11.72
N VAL A 8 12.17 1.48 -10.61
CA VAL A 8 10.85 1.18 -10.02
C VAL A 8 10.04 2.45 -9.75
N GLN A 9 10.70 3.55 -9.39
CA GLN A 9 10.10 4.84 -9.13
C GLN A 9 9.41 5.41 -10.38
N ARG A 10 10.03 5.28 -11.56
CA ARG A 10 9.42 5.75 -12.82
C ARG A 10 8.26 4.87 -13.26
N ARG A 11 8.38 3.55 -13.08
CA ARG A 11 7.27 2.60 -13.33
C ARG A 11 6.08 2.88 -12.42
N LEU A 12 6.32 3.15 -11.13
CA LEU A 12 5.28 3.49 -10.16
C LEU A 12 4.67 4.86 -10.45
N ALA A 13 5.47 5.88 -10.79
CA ALA A 13 4.97 7.20 -11.17
C ALA A 13 4.08 7.13 -12.41
N ARG A 14 4.49 6.36 -13.44
CA ARG A 14 3.68 6.11 -14.62
C ARG A 14 2.38 5.38 -14.27
N ALA A 15 2.46 4.29 -13.51
CA ALA A 15 1.28 3.53 -13.11
C ALA A 15 0.30 4.38 -12.28
N ALA A 16 0.80 5.22 -11.37
CA ALA A 16 -0.04 6.13 -10.58
C ALA A 16 -0.75 7.16 -11.46
N ALA A 17 -0.07 7.68 -12.50
CA ALA A 17 -0.64 8.64 -13.44
C ALA A 17 -1.63 8.01 -14.43
N GLU A 18 -1.33 6.80 -14.94
CA GLU A 18 -2.13 6.14 -15.98
C GLU A 18 -3.32 5.36 -15.41
N LEU A 19 -3.08 4.59 -14.34
CA LEU A 19 -4.10 3.69 -13.80
C LEU A 19 -5.08 4.41 -12.89
N GLU A 20 -4.70 5.59 -12.42
CA GLU A 20 -5.61 6.46 -11.69
C GLU A 20 -6.35 5.66 -10.58
N PRO A 21 -5.64 5.15 -9.55
CA PRO A 21 -6.20 4.15 -8.65
C PRO A 21 -7.48 4.63 -7.96
N ARG A 22 -8.48 3.75 -7.88
CA ARG A 22 -9.74 4.04 -7.19
C ARG A 22 -9.57 4.08 -5.68
N LEU A 23 -8.60 3.32 -5.17
CA LEU A 23 -8.26 3.19 -3.76
C LEU A 23 -6.75 3.09 -3.61
N TRP A 24 -6.19 3.89 -2.69
CA TRP A 24 -4.87 3.68 -2.11
C TRP A 24 -5.01 3.15 -0.70
N VAL A 25 -4.23 2.12 -0.38
CA VAL A 25 -4.06 1.61 0.98
C VAL A 25 -2.58 1.70 1.34
N VAL A 26 -2.25 2.36 2.44
CA VAL A 26 -0.87 2.54 2.91
C VAL A 26 -0.74 1.98 4.32
N THR A 27 0.11 0.98 4.46
CA THR A 27 0.48 0.34 5.72
C THR A 27 1.90 0.71 6.12
N ASP A 28 2.14 0.94 7.40
CA ASP A 28 3.46 1.29 7.95
C ASP A 28 3.67 0.57 9.29
N GLY A 29 3.73 -0.76 9.20
CA GLY A 29 3.82 -1.67 10.34
C GLY A 29 2.67 -1.46 11.34
N PRO A 30 2.95 -1.23 12.65
CA PRO A 30 1.93 -1.06 13.68
C PRO A 30 1.25 0.32 13.67
N ARG A 31 1.66 1.25 12.78
CA ARG A 31 1.05 2.57 12.67
C ARG A 31 -0.33 2.48 12.00
N PRO A 32 -1.17 3.53 12.10
CA PRO A 32 -2.47 3.53 11.43
C PRO A 32 -2.35 3.23 9.94
N VAL A 33 -3.26 2.40 9.45
CA VAL A 33 -3.44 2.14 8.02
C VAL A 33 -4.23 3.30 7.43
N TRP A 34 -3.75 3.85 6.32
CA TRP A 34 -4.41 4.94 5.61
C TRP A 34 -5.11 4.44 4.36
N TYR A 35 -6.30 4.96 4.12
CA TYR A 35 -7.12 4.69 2.96
C TYR A 35 -7.45 6.01 2.26
N ALA A 36 -7.21 6.09 0.95
CA ALA A 36 -7.65 7.21 0.13
C ALA A 36 -8.45 6.67 -1.06
N VAL A 37 -9.76 6.86 -0.99
CA VAL A 37 -10.67 6.62 -2.12
C VAL A 37 -10.70 7.87 -2.99
N ARG A 38 -10.68 7.68 -4.30
CA ARG A 38 -10.78 8.79 -5.25
C ARG A 38 -12.05 9.61 -5.00
N GLY A 39 -11.88 10.93 -4.89
CA GLY A 39 -13.00 11.86 -4.66
C GLY A 39 -13.41 12.02 -3.19
N ASP A 40 -12.82 11.22 -2.30
CA ASP A 40 -13.13 11.20 -0.87
C ASP A 40 -11.96 11.76 -0.04
N ARG A 41 -12.25 12.13 1.22
CA ARG A 41 -11.19 12.50 2.17
C ARG A 41 -10.47 11.24 2.66
N PRO A 42 -9.13 11.28 2.85
CA PRO A 42 -8.40 10.18 3.45
C PRO A 42 -8.94 9.81 4.83
N ARG A 43 -8.99 8.51 5.11
CA ARG A 43 -9.41 7.95 6.40
C ARG A 43 -8.31 7.06 6.94
N SER A 44 -8.27 6.87 8.26
CA SER A 44 -7.32 5.95 8.88
C SER A 44 -8.00 5.00 9.84
N HIS A 45 -7.42 3.81 9.97
CA HIS A 45 -7.78 2.81 10.94
C HIS A 45 -6.54 2.45 11.76
N ARG A 46 -6.65 2.48 13.09
CA ARG A 46 -5.57 2.04 13.97
C ARG A 46 -5.79 0.56 14.30
N PRO A 47 -4.89 -0.34 13.86
CA PRO A 47 -4.98 -1.75 14.24
C PRO A 47 -4.79 -1.90 15.75
N PRO A 48 -5.32 -2.98 16.35
CA PRO A 48 -5.03 -3.32 17.74
C PRO A 48 -3.52 -3.39 17.99
N SER A 49 -3.08 -2.98 19.18
CA SER A 49 -1.70 -3.18 19.59
C SER A 49 -1.46 -4.68 19.77
N THR A 50 -0.39 -5.17 19.16
CA THR A 50 0.12 -6.54 19.34
C THR A 50 1.59 -6.49 19.73
N GLU A 51 2.04 -7.50 20.46
CA GLU A 51 3.47 -7.77 20.59
C GLU A 51 3.98 -8.31 19.26
N GLU A 52 4.91 -7.59 18.63
CA GLU A 52 5.49 -8.00 17.35
C GLU A 52 6.58 -9.05 17.60
N VAL A 53 6.32 -10.29 17.19
CA VAL A 53 7.33 -11.37 17.19
C VAL A 53 8.16 -11.34 15.89
N SER A 54 7.49 -11.12 14.75
CA SER A 54 8.13 -10.95 13.45
C SER A 54 7.20 -10.23 12.47
N PRO A 55 7.70 -9.28 11.65
CA PRO A 55 6.90 -8.60 10.63
C PRO A 55 6.76 -9.40 9.32
N THR A 56 7.47 -10.53 9.17
CA THR A 56 7.50 -11.31 7.92
C THR A 56 6.11 -11.85 7.56
N GLY A 57 5.68 -11.62 6.32
CA GLY A 57 4.39 -12.07 5.80
C GLY A 57 3.18 -11.23 6.25
N SER A 58 3.37 -10.23 7.13
CA SER A 58 2.27 -9.36 7.59
C SER A 58 1.58 -8.62 6.45
N GLY A 59 2.34 -8.18 5.45
CA GLY A 59 1.80 -7.53 4.24
C GLY A 59 0.95 -8.48 3.39
N ASP A 60 1.36 -9.73 3.24
CA ASP A 60 0.61 -10.74 2.49
C ASP A 60 -0.70 -11.08 3.20
N VAL A 61 -0.65 -11.24 4.53
CA VAL A 61 -1.84 -11.49 5.37
C VAL A 61 -2.80 -10.29 5.34
N PHE A 62 -2.27 -9.06 5.42
CA PHE A 62 -3.07 -7.84 5.31
C PHE A 62 -3.78 -7.78 3.95
N LEU A 63 -3.04 -8.02 2.86
CA LEU A 63 -3.60 -8.00 1.51
C LEU A 63 -4.64 -9.11 1.30
N ALA A 64 -4.42 -10.30 1.86
CA ALA A 64 -5.38 -11.40 1.78
C ALA A 64 -6.69 -11.13 2.54
N GLY A 65 -6.69 -10.22 3.51
CA GLY A 65 -7.87 -9.83 4.28
C GLY A 65 -8.60 -8.58 3.78
N LEU A 66 -8.07 -7.89 2.76
CA LEU A 66 -8.73 -6.76 2.08
C LEU A 66 -9.80 -7.24 1.10
#